data_AF-A0A3M0A041-F1
#
_entry.id   AF-A0A3M0A041-F1
#
_cell.length_a   1.000
_cell.length_b   1.000
_cell.length_c   1.000
_cell.angle_alpha   90.00
_cell.angle_beta   90.00
_cell.angle_gamma   90.00
#
_symmetry.space_group_name_H-M   'P 1'
#
loop_
_entity.id
_entity.type
_entity.pdbx_description
1 polymer ?
#
loop_
_entity_poly.entity_id
_entity_poly.type
_entity_poly.pdbx_seq_one_letter_code
_entity_poly.pdbx_strand_id
1 'polypeptide(L)'
;MNKTLASIESFTGGKFADRIVSHPGASEYFKGSIVTYATEVKEKLGINVEKGTISSMCAYEMSKKGREFFDVEVCVSFTGNAGPDVMEDQPVGLCFIAINNEVYEINFTGERNEIRKQAVDFAMDKLKEKGFIF
;
A
#
# COMPACT_ATOMS: atom_id res chain seq x y z
N MET A 1 -16.46 -15.80 -6.89
CA MET A 1 -16.47 -14.94 -5.69
C MET A 1 -15.89 -13.60 -6.12
N ASN A 2 -16.67 -12.52 -6.02
CA ASN A 2 -16.18 -11.17 -6.35
C ASN A 2 -15.35 -10.65 -5.17
N LYS A 3 -14.02 -10.86 -5.23
CA LYS A 3 -13.12 -10.39 -4.19
C LYS A 3 -13.14 -8.86 -4.17
N THR A 4 -13.60 -8.26 -3.08
CA THR A 4 -13.53 -6.80 -2.93
C THR A 4 -12.12 -6.35 -2.53
N LEU A 5 -11.69 -5.22 -3.08
CA LEU A 5 -10.34 -4.68 -2.97
C LEU A 5 -10.39 -3.21 -2.54
N ALA A 6 -9.51 -2.80 -1.64
CA ALA A 6 -9.21 -1.40 -1.37
C ALA A 6 -7.70 -1.20 -1.17
N SER A 7 -7.28 0.04 -0.95
CA SER A 7 -5.88 0.34 -0.62
C SER A 7 -5.70 1.47 0.38
N ILE A 8 -4.60 1.41 1.14
CA ILE A 8 -4.12 2.51 1.98
C ILE A 8 -2.71 2.86 1.53
N GLU A 9 -2.56 4.01 0.89
CA GLU A 9 -1.33 4.42 0.20
C GLU A 9 -0.58 5.50 0.98
N SER A 10 0.75 5.43 1.01
CA SER A 10 1.61 6.53 1.48
C SER A 10 2.48 7.02 0.31
N PHE A 11 3.70 6.50 0.15
CA PHE A 11 4.67 6.99 -0.84
C PHE A 11 4.23 6.79 -2.30
N THR A 12 3.35 5.83 -2.58
CA THR A 12 2.79 5.62 -3.93
C THR A 12 1.84 6.76 -4.34
N GLY A 13 1.21 7.45 -3.40
CA GLY A 13 0.43 8.66 -3.63
C GLY A 13 -0.77 8.47 -4.57
N GLY A 14 -1.49 7.36 -4.47
CA GLY A 14 -2.67 7.07 -5.30
C GLY A 14 -2.37 6.29 -6.57
N LYS A 15 -1.10 5.98 -6.86
CA LYS A 15 -0.71 5.28 -8.09
C LYS A 15 -1.20 3.84 -8.15
N PHE A 16 -1.38 3.18 -7.00
CA PHE A 16 -1.97 1.85 -7.00
C PHE A 16 -3.47 1.94 -7.35
N ALA A 17 -4.20 2.86 -6.72
CA ALA A 17 -5.59 3.12 -7.05
C ALA A 17 -5.79 3.47 -8.53
N ASP A 18 -4.98 4.38 -9.07
CA ASP A 18 -4.96 4.75 -10.50
C ASP A 18 -4.77 3.52 -11.40
N ARG A 19 -3.80 2.66 -11.08
CA ARG A 19 -3.57 1.40 -11.81
C ARG A 19 -4.76 0.46 -11.73
N ILE A 20 -5.46 0.38 -10.59
CA ILE A 20 -6.65 -0.46 -10.48
C ILE A 20 -7.79 0.10 -11.34
N VAL A 21 -8.12 1.38 -11.19
CA VAL A 21 -9.26 2.00 -11.91
C VAL A 21 -9.02 2.15 -13.41
N SER A 22 -7.78 2.00 -13.90
CA SER A 22 -7.52 1.93 -15.34
C SER A 22 -8.06 0.66 -16.00
N HIS A 23 -8.42 -0.38 -15.23
CA HIS A 23 -8.99 -1.61 -15.77
C HIS A 23 -10.52 -1.48 -15.92
N PRO A 24 -11.10 -1.83 -17.09
CA PRO A 24 -12.55 -1.85 -17.26
C PRO A 24 -13.24 -2.72 -16.21
N GLY A 25 -14.34 -2.23 -15.64
CA GLY A 25 -15.08 -2.96 -14.61
C GLY A 25 -14.51 -2.85 -13.19
N ALA A 26 -13.49 -2.01 -12.95
CA ALA A 26 -12.92 -1.80 -11.61
C ALA A 26 -13.97 -1.47 -10.52
N SER A 27 -15.09 -0.86 -10.88
CA SER A 27 -16.20 -0.57 -9.95
C SER A 27 -16.83 -1.83 -9.32
N GLU A 28 -16.67 -3.00 -9.94
CA GLU A 28 -17.23 -4.26 -9.43
C GLU A 28 -16.46 -4.80 -8.22
N TYR A 29 -15.16 -4.49 -8.11
CA TYR A 29 -14.29 -5.04 -7.07
C TYR A 29 -13.56 -3.99 -6.24
N PHE A 30 -13.19 -2.85 -6.81
CA PHE A 30 -12.43 -1.82 -6.11
C PHE A 30 -13.35 -0.84 -5.37
N LYS A 31 -13.26 -0.82 -4.04
CA LYS A 31 -14.07 0.04 -3.17
C LYS A 31 -13.45 1.41 -2.91
N GLY A 32 -12.14 1.55 -3.13
CA GLY A 32 -11.47 2.85 -3.04
C GLY A 32 -10.07 2.80 -2.44
N SER A 33 -9.54 3.99 -2.18
CA SER A 33 -8.22 4.20 -1.61
C SER A 33 -8.22 5.37 -0.64
N ILE A 34 -7.37 5.32 0.38
CA ILE A 34 -7.01 6.48 1.20
C ILE A 34 -5.50 6.70 1.07
N VAL A 35 -5.11 7.92 0.71
CA VAL A 35 -3.70 8.33 0.77
C VAL A 35 -3.42 8.92 2.15
N THR A 36 -2.68 8.19 2.98
CA THR A 36 -2.31 8.53 4.35
C THR A 36 -0.85 9.02 4.42
N TYR A 37 -0.49 10.02 3.60
CA TYR A 37 0.91 10.44 3.41
C TYR A 37 1.58 10.91 4.71
N ALA A 38 0.92 11.76 5.49
CA ALA A 38 1.42 12.25 6.78
C ALA A 38 1.11 11.26 7.92
N THR A 39 2.01 11.16 8.91
CA THR A 39 1.86 10.29 10.10
C THR A 39 0.56 10.56 10.84
N GLU A 40 0.20 11.82 11.05
CA GLU A 40 -1.06 12.24 11.70
C GLU A 40 -2.32 11.74 10.98
N VAL A 41 -2.27 11.52 9.66
CA VAL A 41 -3.40 10.97 8.89
C VAL A 41 -3.50 9.46 9.11
N LYS A 42 -2.37 8.76 9.27
CA LYS A 42 -2.36 7.34 9.66
C LYS A 42 -2.99 7.17 11.05
N GLU A 43 -2.59 8.01 12.00
CA GLU A 43 -3.11 7.99 13.38
C GLU A 43 -4.61 8.30 13.45
N LYS A 44 -5.10 9.27 12.66
CA LYS A 44 -6.54 9.57 12.55
C LYS A 44 -7.38 8.40 12.03
N LEU A 45 -6.78 7.52 11.22
CA LEU A 45 -7.41 6.28 10.76
C LEU A 45 -7.26 5.14 11.79
N GLY A 46 -6.63 5.40 12.94
CA GLY A 46 -6.41 4.43 14.00
C GLY A 46 -5.27 3.44 13.72
N ILE A 47 -4.35 3.78 12.82
CA ILE A 47 -3.15 2.97 12.53
C ILE A 47 -2.12 3.20 13.64
N ASN A 48 -1.63 2.11 14.25
CA ASN A 48 -0.53 2.19 15.21
C ASN A 48 0.82 2.40 14.48
N VAL A 49 1.46 3.54 14.75
CA VAL A 49 2.76 3.94 14.19
C VAL A 49 3.88 4.01 15.24
N GLU A 50 3.69 3.44 16.43
CA GLU A 50 4.66 3.46 17.54
C GLU A 50 6.04 2.91 17.16
N LYS A 51 6.10 2.00 16.18
CA LYS A 51 7.33 1.41 15.66
C LYS A 51 7.89 2.12 14.42
N GLY A 52 7.42 3.33 14.14
CA GLY A 52 7.76 4.07 12.93
C GLY A 52 6.84 3.73 11.76
N THR A 53 6.71 4.69 10.84
CA THR A 53 5.92 4.55 9.61
C THR A 53 6.64 3.68 8.57
N ILE A 54 7.97 3.57 8.64
CA ILE A 54 8.76 2.71 7.75
C ILE A 54 8.99 1.36 8.42
N SER A 55 7.90 0.62 8.63
CA SER A 55 7.93 -0.66 9.35
C SER A 55 6.90 -1.67 8.85
N SER A 56 7.19 -2.96 9.08
CA SER A 56 6.26 -4.05 8.78
C SER A 56 4.96 -3.95 9.59
N MET A 57 5.05 -3.47 10.83
CA MET A 57 3.90 -3.26 11.71
C MET A 57 2.96 -2.17 11.17
N CYS A 58 3.52 -1.05 10.73
CA CYS A 58 2.73 0.02 10.12
C CYS A 58 2.04 -0.46 8.85
N ALA A 59 2.74 -1.19 7.97
CA ALA A 59 2.14 -1.75 6.76
C ALA A 59 0.97 -2.71 7.08
N TYR A 60 1.16 -3.61 8.04
CA TYR A 60 0.11 -4.52 8.51
C TYR A 60 -1.11 -3.75 9.05
N GLU A 61 -0.90 -2.81 9.97
CA GLU A 61 -1.98 -2.03 10.57
C GLU A 61 -2.71 -1.18 9.52
N MET A 62 -1.99 -0.58 8.55
CA MET A 62 -2.60 0.11 7.42
C MET A 62 -3.53 -0.80 6.62
N SER A 63 -3.10 -2.02 6.28
CA SER A 63 -3.93 -2.97 5.53
C SER A 63 -5.14 -3.42 6.35
N LYS A 64 -4.94 -3.75 7.62
CA LYS A 64 -6.01 -4.14 8.55
C LYS A 64 -7.06 -3.04 8.70
N LYS A 65 -6.63 -1.81 8.99
CA LYS A 65 -7.53 -0.64 9.12
C LYS A 65 -8.23 -0.30 7.82
N GLY A 66 -7.56 -0.46 6.68
CA GLY A 66 -8.17 -0.31 5.36
C GLY A 66 -9.27 -1.33 5.10
N ARG A 67 -9.07 -2.61 5.46
CA ARG A 67 -10.13 -3.63 5.37
C ARG A 67 -11.34 -3.28 6.22
N GLU A 68 -11.11 -2.86 7.46
CA GLU A 68 -12.16 -2.45 8.40
C GLU A 68 -12.93 -1.22 7.88
N PHE A 69 -12.22 -0.20 7.37
CA PHE A 69 -12.83 1.04 6.90
C PHE A 69 -13.69 0.87 5.65
N PHE A 70 -13.18 0.10 4.67
CA PHE A 70 -13.85 -0.08 3.38
C PHE A 70 -14.81 -1.28 3.33
N ASP A 71 -14.82 -2.12 4.37
CA ASP A 71 -15.53 -3.40 4.39
C ASP A 71 -15.15 -4.28 3.19
N VAL A 72 -13.86 -4.58 3.07
CA VAL A 72 -13.30 -5.37 1.95
C VAL A 72 -12.57 -6.62 2.38
N GLU A 73 -12.59 -7.63 1.51
CA GLU A 73 -11.86 -8.89 1.69
C GLU A 73 -10.35 -8.68 1.60
N VAL A 74 -9.90 -7.79 0.70
CA VAL A 74 -8.48 -7.51 0.48
C VAL A 74 -8.19 -6.02 0.57
N CYS A 75 -7.18 -5.66 1.36
CA CYS A 75 -6.61 -4.31 1.34
C CYS A 75 -5.10 -4.39 1.12
N VAL A 76 -4.60 -3.61 0.17
CA VAL A 76 -3.16 -3.43 -0.04
C VAL A 76 -2.70 -2.15 0.62
N SER A 77 -1.61 -2.19 1.38
CA SER A 77 -1.00 -1.00 1.95
C SER A 77 0.42 -0.76 1.45
N PHE A 78 0.83 0.51 1.42
CA PHE A 78 2.15 0.94 0.96
C PHE A 78 2.76 1.96 1.92
N THR A 79 3.86 1.61 2.57
CA THR A 79 4.68 2.54 3.36
C THR A 79 6.17 2.31 3.09
N GLY A 80 7.00 3.34 3.14
CA GLY A 80 8.39 3.22 2.67
C GLY A 80 9.04 4.55 2.28
N ASN A 81 10.37 4.51 2.13
CA ASN A 81 11.18 5.64 1.72
C ASN A 81 11.43 5.61 0.21
N ALA A 82 10.67 6.42 -0.55
CA ALA A 82 10.91 6.57 -1.98
C ALA A 82 12.07 7.53 -2.31
N GLY A 83 12.67 8.22 -1.33
CA GLY A 83 13.74 9.19 -1.56
C GLY A 83 13.28 10.51 -2.21
N PRO A 84 14.20 11.45 -2.49
CA PRO A 84 15.65 11.32 -2.29
C PRO A 84 16.07 11.38 -0.82
N ASP A 85 15.24 11.97 0.04
CA ASP A 85 15.51 12.08 1.48
C ASP A 85 15.17 10.78 2.22
N VAL A 86 15.87 10.55 3.32
CA VAL A 86 15.61 9.46 4.27
C VAL A 86 14.69 9.93 5.39
N MET A 87 13.86 9.01 5.89
CA MET A 87 13.07 9.19 7.11
C MET A 87 13.36 8.04 8.07
N GLU A 88 13.26 8.33 9.38
CA GLU A 88 13.41 7.33 10.46
C GLU A 88 14.76 6.58 10.42
N ASP A 89 15.82 7.25 9.92
CA ASP A 89 17.16 6.68 9.70
C ASP A 89 17.17 5.41 8.82
N GLN A 90 16.12 5.20 8.01
CA GLN A 90 16.00 4.07 7.09
C GLN A 90 16.45 4.44 5.68
N PRO A 91 17.10 3.52 4.93
CA PRO A 91 17.62 3.81 3.61
C PRO A 91 16.51 4.11 2.59
N VAL A 92 16.82 4.93 1.58
CA VAL A 92 15.99 5.07 0.39
C VAL A 92 15.84 3.71 -0.29
N GLY A 93 14.63 3.40 -0.72
CA GLY A 93 14.28 2.13 -1.36
C GLY A 93 13.64 1.13 -0.40
N LEU A 94 13.85 1.26 0.92
CA LEU A 94 13.20 0.38 1.90
C LEU A 94 11.70 0.66 1.94
N CYS A 95 10.92 -0.33 1.53
CA CYS A 95 9.47 -0.28 1.46
C CYS A 95 8.84 -1.52 2.09
N PHE A 96 7.69 -1.32 2.71
CA PHE A 96 6.82 -2.36 3.22
C PHE A 96 5.48 -2.29 2.50
N ILE A 97 5.09 -3.44 1.92
CA ILE A 97 3.82 -3.60 1.23
C ILE A 97 3.07 -4.72 1.93
N ALA A 98 1.86 -4.47 2.43
CA ALA A 98 1.04 -5.52 3.00
C ALA A 98 -0.15 -5.86 2.10
N ILE A 99 -0.45 -7.15 1.99
CA ILE A 99 -1.69 -7.66 1.42
C ILE A 99 -2.38 -8.45 2.53
N ASN A 100 -3.39 -7.83 3.13
CA ASN A 100 -4.02 -8.31 4.37
C ASN A 100 -3.01 -8.51 5.49
N ASN A 101 -2.78 -9.77 5.90
CA ASN A 101 -1.90 -10.11 7.01
C ASN A 101 -0.47 -10.42 6.56
N GLU A 102 -0.23 -10.53 5.25
CA GLU A 102 1.09 -10.83 4.71
C GLU A 102 1.81 -9.52 4.37
N VAL A 103 3.01 -9.35 4.92
CA VAL A 103 3.82 -8.14 4.75
C VAL A 103 5.11 -8.50 4.03
N TYR A 104 5.41 -7.74 2.98
CA TYR A 104 6.63 -7.86 2.20
C TYR A 104 7.55 -6.68 2.51
N GLU A 105 8.76 -6.98 2.97
CA GLU A 105 9.86 -6.03 3.10
C GLU A 105 10.72 -6.10 1.85
N ILE A 106 10.90 -4.96 1.17
CA ILE A 106 11.54 -4.90 -0.14
C ILE A 106 12.44 -3.68 -0.20
N ASN A 107 13.65 -3.86 -0.75
CA ASN A 107 14.56 -2.78 -1.05
C ASN A 107 14.56 -2.53 -2.56
N PHE A 108 13.80 -1.53 -3.01
CA PHE A 108 13.79 -1.10 -4.40
C PHE A 108 14.98 -0.18 -4.69
N THR A 109 15.42 -0.15 -5.95
CA THR A 109 16.51 0.72 -6.39
C THR A 109 16.02 1.72 -7.43
N GLY A 110 16.73 2.83 -7.55
CA GLY A 110 16.42 3.88 -8.53
C GLY A 110 15.83 5.14 -7.91
N GLU A 111 15.35 6.02 -8.77
CA GLU A 111 14.81 7.33 -8.40
C GLU A 111 13.40 7.24 -7.81
N ARG A 112 12.94 8.32 -7.17
CA ARG A 112 11.65 8.35 -6.45
C ARG A 112 10.47 7.78 -7.22
N ASN A 113 10.30 8.15 -8.48
CA ASN A 113 9.18 7.67 -9.29
C ASN A 113 9.38 6.22 -9.78
N GLU A 114 10.62 5.75 -9.91
CA GLU A 114 10.94 4.37 -10.25
C GLU A 114 10.61 3.45 -9.08
N ILE A 115 10.97 3.82 -7.85
CA ILE A 115 10.61 3.09 -6.62
C ILE A 115 9.09 2.99 -6.47
N ARG A 116 8.37 4.11 -6.66
CA ARG A 116 6.89 4.14 -6.62
C ARG A 116 6.28 3.19 -7.65
N LYS A 117 6.82 3.16 -8.87
CA LYS A 117 6.34 2.28 -9.94
C LYS A 117 6.59 0.81 -9.59
N GLN A 118 7.80 0.47 -9.15
CA GLN A 118 8.17 -0.90 -8.76
C GLN A 118 7.29 -1.42 -7.62
N ALA A 119 6.99 -0.59 -6.62
CA ALA A 119 6.09 -0.96 -5.53
C ALA A 119 4.67 -1.30 -6.03
N VAL A 120 4.11 -0.49 -6.93
CA VAL A 120 2.79 -0.75 -7.53
C VAL A 120 2.82 -2.02 -8.36
N ASP A 121 3.84 -2.22 -9.20
CA ASP A 121 3.96 -3.42 -10.04
C ASP A 121 4.11 -4.69 -9.18
N PHE A 122 4.91 -4.64 -8.12
CA PHE A 122 5.03 -5.74 -7.16
C PHE A 122 3.67 -6.13 -6.56
N ALA A 123 2.89 -5.15 -6.09
CA ALA A 123 1.57 -5.42 -5.52
C ALA A 123 0.60 -6.02 -6.55
N MET A 124 0.61 -5.52 -7.79
CA MET A 124 -0.21 -6.07 -8.88
C MET A 124 0.12 -7.54 -9.16
N ASP A 125 1.41 -7.88 -9.19
CA ASP A 125 1.83 -9.26 -9.44
C ASP A 125 1.48 -10.18 -8.27
N LYS A 126 1.63 -9.73 -7.02
CA LYS A 126 1.17 -10.49 -5.85
C LYS A 126 -0.35 -10.69 -5.80
N LEU A 127 -1.14 -9.72 -6.27
CA LEU A 127 -2.58 -9.92 -6.37
C LEU A 127 -2.94 -10.95 -7.44
N LYS A 128 -2.25 -10.97 -8.59
CA LYS A 128 -2.43 -12.01 -9.62
C LYS A 128 -2.08 -13.40 -9.09
N GLU A 129 -0.97 -13.56 -8.37
CA GLU A 129 -0.60 -14.82 -7.70
C GLU A 129 -1.70 -15.28 -6.72
N LYS A 130 -2.42 -14.34 -6.10
CA LYS A 130 -3.56 -14.60 -5.20
C LYS A 130 -4.90 -14.74 -5.94
N GLY A 131 -4.88 -14.82 -7.27
CA GLY A 131 -6.04 -15.08 -8.12
C GLY A 131 -6.94 -13.87 -8.39
N PHE A 132 -6.44 -12.64 -8.25
CA PHE A 132 -7.12 -11.48 -8.81
C PHE A 132 -6.93 -11.44 -10.32
N ILE A 133 -8.01 -11.12 -11.03
CA ILE A 133 -8.03 -10.86 -12.46
C ILE A 133 -8.53 -9.43 -12.61
N PHE A 134 -7.78 -8.61 -13.32
CA PHE A 134 -8.05 -7.18 -13.52
C PHE A 134 -8.48 -6.92 -14.96
#